data_AF-A0A9E4ZQ65-F1
#
_entry.id   AF-A0A9E4ZQ65-F1
#
_cell.length_a   1.000
_cell.length_b   1.000
_cell.length_c   1.000
_cell.angle_alpha   90.00
_cell.angle_beta   90.00
_cell.angle_gamma   90.00
#
_symmetry.space_group_name_H-M   'P 1'
#
loop_
_entity.id
_entity.type
_entity.pdbx_description
1 polymer ?
#
loop_
_entity_poly.entity_id
_entity_poly.type
_entity_poly.pdbx_seq_one_letter_code
_entity_poly.pdbx_strand_id
1 'polypeptide(L)'
;MAVLGWLVSVVYKAFFLKGDTGFKRAHWTVKVLYIAILTLIIARGDLGLLLGALLVSLALGLISPGYEWVLSTLTLSSIVSAYMSLTSLIASLAGFSPVGGYWSIVFIALRTLSLSTIIAFSFVIISPLEISSLLILLGAGRLAGIPLLVWRLIPYGLKSFSESLGIGYVKGERVSQRIPPAVASVIEIGGFIEEYCFYKLNSKAKRIVLPEYTWRHTAILALSSVILMLLLAAQ
;
A
#
# COMPACT_ATOMS: atom_id res chain seq x y z
N MET A 1 -20.38 -13.39 -3.52
CA MET A 1 -20.37 -12.08 -2.83
C MET A 1 -19.41 -12.06 -1.66
N ALA A 2 -19.38 -13.10 -0.82
CA ALA A 2 -18.42 -13.24 0.27
C ALA A 2 -16.95 -13.07 -0.17
N VAL A 3 -16.55 -13.61 -1.33
CA VAL A 3 -15.19 -13.50 -1.87
C VAL A 3 -14.81 -12.05 -2.22
N LEU A 4 -15.72 -11.28 -2.84
CA LEU A 4 -15.46 -9.87 -3.18
C LEU A 4 -15.36 -9.00 -1.92
N GLY A 5 -16.27 -9.19 -0.95
CA GLY A 5 -16.20 -8.50 0.34
C GLY A 5 -14.93 -8.85 1.13
N TRP A 6 -14.53 -10.12 1.11
CA TRP A 6 -13.27 -10.59 1.71
C TRP A 6 -12.05 -9.93 1.03
N LEU A 7 -12.01 -9.88 -0.29
CA LEU A 7 -10.92 -9.25 -1.03
C LEU A 7 -10.83 -7.74 -0.76
N VAL A 8 -11.96 -7.04 -0.71
CA VAL A 8 -12.02 -5.63 -0.30
C VAL A 8 -11.48 -5.44 1.12
N SER A 9 -11.80 -6.35 2.04
CA SER A 9 -11.25 -6.35 3.41
C SER A 9 -9.74 -6.58 3.41
N VAL A 10 -9.22 -7.54 2.64
CA VAL A 10 -7.78 -7.80 2.50
C VAL A 10 -7.06 -6.55 1.97
N VAL A 11 -7.58 -5.89 0.93
CA VAL A 11 -7.01 -4.65 0.38
C VAL A 11 -7.04 -3.54 1.42
N TYR A 12 -8.17 -3.35 2.11
CA TYR A 12 -8.30 -2.37 3.19
C TYR A 12 -7.25 -2.61 4.28
N LYS A 13 -7.10 -3.85 4.75
CA LYS A 13 -6.15 -4.21 5.80
C LYS A 13 -4.68 -4.12 5.35
N ALA A 14 -4.39 -4.35 4.07
CA ALA A 14 -3.05 -4.24 3.53
C ALA A 14 -2.56 -2.78 3.44
N PHE A 15 -3.45 -1.82 3.17
CA PHE A 15 -3.03 -0.42 2.91
C PHE A 15 -3.51 0.59 3.95
N PHE A 16 -4.67 0.36 4.59
CA PHE A 16 -5.39 1.36 5.37
C PHE A 16 -5.72 0.92 6.80
N LEU A 17 -5.29 -0.27 7.26
CA LEU A 17 -5.63 -0.84 8.58
C LEU A 17 -5.43 0.14 9.74
N LYS A 18 -4.32 0.91 9.70
CA LYS A 18 -4.01 1.91 10.71
C LYS A 18 -3.84 3.28 10.08
N GLY A 19 -4.44 4.28 10.74
CA GLY A 19 -4.26 5.71 10.46
C GLY A 19 -2.82 6.18 10.72
N ASP A 20 -2.63 7.42 11.17
CA ASP A 20 -1.30 7.99 11.40
C ASP A 20 -0.65 7.46 12.69
N THR A 21 -0.23 6.19 12.68
CA THR A 21 0.47 5.51 13.78
C THR A 21 1.62 4.64 13.25
N GLY A 22 2.50 4.18 14.14
CA GLY A 22 3.60 3.28 13.77
C GLY A 22 4.71 3.96 12.96
N PHE A 23 5.20 3.26 11.93
CA PHE A 23 6.26 3.78 11.04
C PHE A 23 5.85 5.00 10.23
N LYS A 24 4.54 5.32 10.10
CA LYS A 24 4.10 6.62 9.55
C LYS A 24 4.56 7.81 10.38
N ARG A 25 4.88 7.61 11.67
CA ARG A 25 5.47 8.63 12.55
C ARG A 25 7.00 8.55 12.62
N ALA A 26 7.66 7.72 11.82
CA ALA A 26 9.12 7.78 11.72
C ALA A 26 9.55 9.08 11.02
N HIS A 27 10.74 9.59 11.36
CA HIS A 27 11.27 10.79 10.73
C HIS A 27 11.41 10.61 9.21
N TRP A 28 11.07 11.66 8.45
CA TRP A 28 11.00 11.59 6.99
C TRP A 28 12.34 11.21 6.35
N THR A 29 13.47 11.68 6.90
CA THR A 29 14.82 11.35 6.39
C THR A 29 15.10 9.85 6.41
N VAL A 30 14.70 9.15 7.48
CA VAL A 30 14.92 7.71 7.62
C VAL A 30 14.01 6.93 6.67
N LYS A 31 12.77 7.40 6.45
CA LYS A 31 11.89 6.80 5.43
C LYS A 31 12.46 6.92 4.03
N VAL A 32 12.95 8.11 3.67
CA VAL A 32 13.57 8.36 2.36
C VAL A 32 14.80 7.48 2.19
N LEU A 33 15.66 7.38 3.21
CA LEU A 33 16.82 6.49 3.22
C LEU A 33 16.39 5.02 3.01
N TYR A 34 15.43 4.55 3.80
CA TYR A 34 14.92 3.17 3.73
C TYR A 34 14.35 2.85 2.34
N ILE A 35 13.52 3.74 1.78
CA ILE A 35 12.95 3.59 0.44
C ILE A 35 14.05 3.60 -0.62
N ALA A 36 15.06 4.48 -0.51
CA ALA A 36 16.18 4.53 -1.44
C ALA A 36 17.02 3.23 -1.43
N ILE A 37 17.22 2.63 -0.25
CA ILE A 37 17.91 1.33 -0.15
C ILE A 37 17.06 0.23 -0.80
N LEU A 38 15.75 0.22 -0.55
CA LEU A 38 14.85 -0.75 -1.19
C LEU A 38 14.83 -0.60 -2.72
N THR A 39 14.82 0.62 -3.26
CA THR A 39 14.88 0.81 -4.72
C THR A 39 16.19 0.33 -5.31
N LEU A 40 17.32 0.50 -4.62
CA LEU A 40 18.61 -0.07 -5.04
C LEU A 40 18.60 -1.61 -5.04
N ILE A 41 18.01 -2.23 -4.01
CA ILE A 41 17.84 -3.69 -3.95
C ILE A 41 16.97 -4.19 -5.11
N ILE A 42 15.86 -3.51 -5.39
CA ILE A 42 14.98 -3.84 -6.52
C ILE A 42 15.73 -3.71 -7.85
N ALA A 43 16.54 -2.67 -8.02
CA ALA A 43 17.30 -2.41 -9.23
C ALA A 43 18.39 -3.48 -9.48
N ARG A 44 19.10 -3.95 -8.44
CA ARG A 44 20.03 -5.08 -8.57
C ARG A 44 19.32 -6.36 -8.99
N GLY A 45 18.11 -6.58 -8.50
CA GLY A 45 17.25 -7.69 -8.92
C GLY A 45 17.73 -9.07 -8.49
N ASP A 46 18.73 -9.17 -7.61
CA ASP A 46 19.14 -10.43 -7.00
C ASP A 46 18.04 -10.97 -6.09
N LEU A 47 17.75 -12.27 -6.23
CA LEU A 47 16.72 -12.96 -5.47
C LEU A 47 17.09 -13.06 -3.98
N GLY A 48 18.38 -13.23 -3.65
CA GLY A 48 18.85 -13.26 -2.27
C GLY A 48 18.56 -11.94 -1.55
N LEU A 49 18.92 -10.81 -2.16
CA LEU A 49 18.62 -9.48 -1.62
C LEU A 49 17.12 -9.21 -1.51
N LEU A 50 16.33 -9.60 -2.51
CA LEU A 50 14.87 -9.40 -2.49
C LEU A 50 14.20 -10.21 -1.37
N LEU A 51 14.63 -11.46 -1.14
CA LEU A 51 14.13 -12.27 -0.03
C LEU A 51 14.54 -11.68 1.33
N GLY A 52 15.79 -11.21 1.46
CA GLY A 52 16.24 -10.50 2.66
C GLY A 52 15.40 -9.26 2.95
N ALA A 53 15.14 -8.44 1.92
CA ALA A 53 14.29 -7.26 2.02
C ALA A 53 12.83 -7.58 2.35
N LEU A 54 12.30 -8.68 1.81
CA LEU A 54 10.98 -9.20 2.17
C LEU A 54 10.93 -9.56 3.66
N LEU A 55 11.91 -10.31 4.18
CA LEU A 55 11.92 -10.74 5.58
C LEU A 55 11.98 -9.54 6.53
N VAL A 56 12.83 -8.56 6.21
CA VAL A 56 12.90 -7.31 6.98
C VAL A 56 11.56 -6.56 6.92
N SER A 57 10.94 -6.44 5.74
CA SER A 57 9.66 -5.74 5.58
C SER A 57 8.52 -6.43 6.35
N LEU A 58 8.48 -7.76 6.36
CA LEU A 58 7.51 -8.53 7.15
C LEU A 58 7.76 -8.38 8.65
N ALA A 59 9.02 -8.43 9.09
CA ALA A 59 9.38 -8.24 10.50
C ALA A 59 8.98 -6.85 11.00
N LEU A 60 9.23 -5.80 10.20
CA LEU A 60 8.76 -4.46 10.50
C LEU A 60 7.22 -4.40 10.52
N GLY A 61 6.56 -5.00 9.53
CA GLY A 61 5.10 -5.09 9.48
C GLY A 61 4.46 -5.74 10.71
N LEU A 62 5.11 -6.75 11.31
CA LEU A 62 4.68 -7.36 12.56
C LEU A 62 4.74 -6.39 13.75
N ILE A 63 5.78 -5.54 13.82
CA ILE A 63 5.92 -4.51 14.86
C ILE A 63 4.83 -3.45 14.71
N SER A 64 4.66 -2.94 13.49
CA SER A 64 3.61 -1.99 13.13
C SER A 64 3.44 -2.01 11.61
N PRO A 65 2.23 -2.24 11.06
CA PRO A 65 0.92 -2.07 11.70
C PRO A 65 0.43 -3.23 12.58
N GLY A 66 0.98 -4.43 12.45
CA GLY A 66 0.63 -5.62 13.24
C GLY A 66 0.33 -6.87 12.41
N TYR A 67 -0.02 -7.96 13.09
CA TYR A 67 -0.24 -9.28 12.46
C TYR A 67 -1.29 -9.29 11.34
N GLU A 68 -2.39 -8.55 11.50
CA GLU A 68 -3.44 -8.49 10.47
C GLU A 68 -2.93 -7.90 9.15
N TRP A 69 -2.02 -6.93 9.23
CA TRP A 69 -1.39 -6.34 8.04
C TRP A 69 -0.51 -7.37 7.34
N VAL A 70 0.27 -8.16 8.09
CA VAL A 70 1.15 -9.18 7.53
C VAL A 70 0.36 -10.25 6.80
N LEU A 71 -0.69 -10.79 7.42
CA LEU A 71 -1.56 -11.76 6.76
C LEU A 71 -2.20 -11.18 5.50
N SER A 72 -2.74 -9.97 5.59
CA SER A 72 -3.43 -9.33 4.47
C SER A 72 -2.48 -9.00 3.32
N THR A 73 -1.26 -8.58 3.63
CA THR A 73 -0.22 -8.28 2.63
C THR A 73 0.31 -9.55 2.00
N LEU A 74 0.55 -10.62 2.77
CA LEU A 74 1.00 -11.91 2.24
C LEU A 74 -0.07 -12.55 1.35
N THR A 75 -1.34 -12.49 1.75
CA THR A 75 -2.46 -12.99 0.92
C THR A 75 -2.62 -12.19 -0.36
N LEU A 76 -2.55 -10.85 -0.31
CA LEU A 76 -2.59 -10.02 -1.51
C LEU A 76 -1.39 -10.33 -2.43
N SER A 77 -0.19 -10.38 -1.85
CA SER A 77 1.06 -10.60 -2.59
C SER A 77 1.14 -12.02 -3.17
N SER A 78 0.57 -13.02 -2.50
CA SER A 78 0.49 -14.39 -3.01
C SER A 78 -0.48 -14.53 -4.18
N ILE A 79 -1.61 -13.80 -4.17
CA ILE A 79 -2.53 -13.75 -5.31
C ILE A 79 -1.82 -13.17 -6.54
N VAL A 80 -1.12 -12.05 -6.39
CA VAL A 80 -0.35 -11.42 -7.50
C VAL A 80 0.79 -12.33 -7.96
N SER A 81 1.51 -12.93 -7.03
CA SER A 81 2.59 -13.88 -7.30
C SER A 81 2.10 -15.12 -8.07
N ALA A 82 0.99 -15.72 -7.64
CA ALA A 82 0.37 -16.85 -8.32
C ALA A 82 -0.11 -16.46 -9.72
N TYR A 83 -0.71 -15.29 -9.88
CA TYR A 83 -1.13 -14.80 -11.20
C TYR A 83 0.06 -14.67 -12.15
N MET A 84 1.14 -14.00 -11.72
CA MET A 84 2.32 -13.78 -12.58
C MET A 84 3.08 -15.08 -12.88
N SER A 85 3.17 -16.01 -11.94
CA SER A 85 3.84 -17.28 -12.16
C SER A 85 3.03 -18.20 -13.08
N LEU A 86 1.70 -18.23 -12.93
CA LEU A 86 0.80 -19.01 -13.79
C LEU A 86 0.77 -18.45 -15.22
N THR A 87 0.69 -17.12 -15.39
CA THR A 87 0.74 -16.52 -16.73
C THR A 87 2.07 -16.81 -17.41
N SER A 88 3.19 -16.76 -16.67
CA SER A 88 4.49 -17.16 -17.20
C SER A 88 4.54 -18.64 -17.58
N LEU A 89 3.93 -19.53 -16.80
CA LEU A 89 3.83 -20.96 -17.12
C LEU A 89 3.02 -21.18 -18.41
N ILE A 90 1.86 -20.54 -18.52
CA ILE A 90 0.99 -20.63 -19.71
C ILE A 90 1.73 -20.09 -20.95
N ALA A 91 2.42 -18.95 -20.82
CA ALA A 91 3.21 -18.37 -21.91
C ALA A 91 4.34 -19.30 -22.37
N SER A 92 4.96 -20.02 -21.41
CA SER A 92 5.99 -21.02 -21.73
C SER A 92 5.41 -22.24 -22.42
N LEU A 93 4.26 -22.75 -21.99
CA LEU A 93 3.58 -23.88 -22.64
C LEU A 93 3.08 -23.53 -24.04
N ALA A 94 2.66 -22.29 -24.25
CA ALA A 94 2.24 -21.78 -25.55
C ALA A 94 3.42 -21.44 -26.49
N GLY A 95 4.66 -21.58 -26.03
CA GLY A 95 5.86 -21.35 -26.84
C GLY A 95 6.23 -19.87 -27.05
N PHE A 96 5.57 -18.93 -26.37
CA PHE A 96 5.85 -17.49 -26.50
C PHE A 96 7.13 -17.06 -25.78
N SER A 97 7.52 -17.75 -24.70
CA SER A 97 8.72 -17.44 -23.93
C SER A 97 9.28 -18.73 -23.33
N PRO A 98 10.46 -19.22 -23.75
CA PRO A 98 11.05 -20.40 -23.16
C PRO A 98 11.50 -20.08 -21.72
N VAL A 99 10.73 -20.53 -20.75
CA VAL A 99 11.11 -20.50 -19.33
C VAL A 99 11.96 -21.75 -19.09
N GLY A 100 13.21 -21.58 -18.68
CA GLY A 100 14.25 -22.62 -18.64
C GLY A 100 14.03 -23.80 -17.67
N GLY A 101 12.81 -23.99 -17.15
CA GLY A 101 12.41 -25.10 -16.30
C GLY A 101 11.32 -24.73 -15.28
N TYR A 102 10.82 -25.74 -14.55
CA TYR A 102 9.84 -25.54 -13.47
C TYR A 102 10.36 -24.63 -12.34
N TRP A 103 11.68 -24.65 -12.09
CA TRP A 103 12.31 -23.83 -11.05
C TRP A 103 12.25 -22.33 -11.33
N SER A 104 12.33 -21.92 -12.59
CA SER A 104 12.18 -20.49 -12.94
C SER A 104 10.81 -19.93 -12.61
N ILE A 105 9.76 -20.76 -12.64
CA ILE A 105 8.40 -20.33 -12.26
C ILE A 105 8.33 -20.03 -10.77
N VAL A 106 8.98 -20.87 -9.95
CA VAL A 106 9.10 -20.65 -8.50
C VAL A 106 9.90 -19.38 -8.21
N PHE A 107 10.99 -19.13 -8.95
CA PHE A 107 11.74 -17.88 -8.80
C PHE A 107 10.94 -16.64 -9.19
N ILE A 108 10.13 -16.70 -10.25
CA ILE A 108 9.20 -15.62 -10.62
C ILE A 108 8.18 -15.40 -9.51
N ALA A 109 7.63 -16.46 -8.93
CA ALA A 109 6.68 -16.37 -7.83
C ALA A 109 7.31 -15.69 -6.60
N LEU A 110 8.49 -16.14 -6.17
CA LEU A 110 9.20 -15.57 -5.01
C LEU A 110 9.61 -14.11 -5.25
N ARG A 111 10.10 -13.79 -6.45
CA ARG A 111 10.47 -12.41 -6.84
C ARG A 111 9.25 -11.49 -6.80
N THR A 112 8.14 -11.92 -7.39
CA THR A 112 6.90 -11.14 -7.43
C THR A 112 6.32 -10.94 -6.02
N LEU A 113 6.35 -11.98 -5.19
CA LEU A 113 5.89 -11.91 -3.80
C LEU A 113 6.74 -10.94 -2.98
N SER A 114 8.06 -10.97 -3.18
CA SER A 114 9.00 -10.03 -2.54
C SER A 114 8.73 -8.59 -2.96
N LEU A 115 8.65 -8.34 -4.27
CA LEU A 115 8.41 -6.99 -4.80
C LEU A 115 7.08 -6.41 -4.34
N SER A 116 6.00 -7.18 -4.44
CA SER A 116 4.66 -6.73 -4.01
C SER A 116 4.61 -6.41 -2.52
N THR A 117 5.24 -7.23 -1.68
CA THR A 117 5.31 -6.99 -0.23
C THR A 117 6.14 -5.74 0.10
N ILE A 118 7.29 -5.56 -0.55
CA ILE A 118 8.17 -4.39 -0.35
C ILE A 118 7.45 -3.10 -0.76
N ILE A 119 6.74 -3.12 -1.90
CA ILE A 119 5.95 -1.97 -2.37
C ILE A 119 4.81 -1.68 -1.39
N ALA A 120 4.09 -2.70 -0.94
CA ALA A 120 3.00 -2.53 0.03
C ALA A 120 3.50 -1.90 1.34
N PHE A 121 4.63 -2.37 1.88
CA PHE A 121 5.22 -1.78 3.08
C PHE A 121 5.68 -0.34 2.84
N SER A 122 6.31 -0.05 1.70
CA SER A 122 6.73 1.31 1.34
C SER A 122 5.55 2.29 1.28
N PHE A 123 4.41 1.85 0.75
CA PHE A 123 3.19 2.66 0.74
C PHE A 123 2.68 2.93 2.16
N VAL A 124 2.73 1.94 3.05
CA VAL A 124 2.20 2.04 4.42
C VAL A 124 3.02 2.97 5.31
N ILE A 125 4.34 3.07 5.09
CA ILE A 125 5.20 3.95 5.90
C ILE A 125 5.11 5.43 5.50
N ILE A 126 4.67 5.74 4.27
CA ILE A 126 4.54 7.11 3.80
C ILE A 126 3.31 7.75 4.44
N SER A 127 3.49 8.91 5.08
CA SER A 127 2.36 9.66 5.62
C SER A 127 1.77 10.60 4.56
N PRO A 128 0.44 10.65 4.40
CA PRO A 128 -0.19 11.62 3.49
C PRO A 128 0.08 13.08 3.91
N LEU A 129 0.38 13.34 5.18
CA LEU A 129 0.79 14.66 5.70
C LEU A 129 2.15 15.09 5.16
N GLU A 130 3.08 14.15 5.00
CA GLU A 130 4.40 14.43 4.44
C GLU A 130 4.30 14.74 2.95
N ILE A 131 3.47 13.99 2.20
CA ILE A 131 3.20 14.28 0.79
C ILE A 131 2.55 15.66 0.64
N SER A 132 1.54 15.97 1.45
CA SER A 132 0.89 17.29 1.48
C SER A 132 1.88 18.41 1.72
N SER A 133 2.75 18.24 2.73
CA SER A 133 3.81 19.18 3.07
C SER A 133 4.84 19.38 1.96
N LEU A 134 5.25 18.31 1.28
CA LEU A 134 6.13 18.37 0.11
C LEU A 134 5.47 19.15 -1.04
N LEU A 135 4.19 18.93 -1.32
CA LEU A 135 3.47 19.69 -2.35
C LEU A 135 3.38 21.19 -2.03
N ILE A 136 3.24 21.56 -0.75
CA ILE A 136 3.28 22.97 -0.33
C ILE A 136 4.67 23.55 -0.60
N LEU A 137 5.74 22.83 -0.22
CA LEU A 137 7.12 23.26 -0.38
C LEU A 137 7.51 23.42 -1.86
N LEU A 138 6.99 22.57 -2.74
CA LEU A 138 7.18 22.64 -4.19
C LEU A 138 6.31 23.72 -4.88
N GLY A 139 5.57 24.54 -4.13
CA GLY A 139 4.72 25.60 -4.67
C GLY A 139 3.35 25.14 -5.19
N ALA A 140 3.06 23.83 -5.13
CA ALA A 140 1.80 23.21 -5.54
C ALA A 140 0.75 23.18 -4.40
N GLY A 141 0.70 24.22 -3.55
CA GLY A 141 -0.17 24.27 -2.36
C GLY A 141 -1.69 24.16 -2.62
N ARG A 142 -2.15 24.29 -3.87
CA ARG A 142 -3.54 23.97 -4.26
C ARG A 142 -3.82 22.46 -4.25
N LEU A 143 -2.83 21.64 -4.57
CA LEU A 143 -2.95 20.17 -4.64
C LEU A 143 -2.63 19.51 -3.30
N ALA A 144 -2.09 20.25 -2.33
CA ALA A 144 -1.68 19.73 -1.03
C ALA A 144 -2.83 19.07 -0.23
N GLY A 145 -4.09 19.46 -0.47
CA GLY A 145 -5.24 18.82 0.16
C GLY A 145 -5.58 17.44 -0.39
N ILE A 146 -5.20 17.14 -1.63
CA ILE A 146 -5.59 15.91 -2.34
C ILE A 146 -5.09 14.65 -1.63
N PRO A 147 -3.79 14.52 -1.27
CA PRO A 147 -3.31 13.32 -0.58
C PRO A 147 -4.06 13.04 0.72
N LEU A 148 -4.40 14.09 1.48
CA LEU A 148 -5.12 13.96 2.75
C LEU A 148 -6.58 13.53 2.55
N LEU A 149 -7.26 14.13 1.58
CA LEU A 149 -8.64 13.79 1.24
C LEU A 149 -8.73 12.36 0.71
N VAL A 150 -7.88 12.00 -0.25
CA VAL A 150 -7.84 10.66 -0.84
C VAL A 150 -7.55 9.60 0.23
N TRP A 151 -6.56 9.84 1.09
CA TRP A 151 -6.19 8.89 2.15
C TRP A 151 -7.30 8.67 3.18
N ARG A 152 -8.15 9.68 3.42
CA ARG A 152 -9.31 9.55 4.30
C ARG A 152 -10.51 8.94 3.58
N LEU A 153 -10.80 9.36 2.36
CA LEU A 153 -12.00 8.98 1.60
C LEU A 153 -11.96 7.55 1.06
N ILE A 154 -10.79 7.03 0.65
CA ILE A 154 -10.68 5.65 0.16
C ILE A 154 -11.21 4.64 1.20
N PRO A 155 -10.75 4.66 2.48
CA PRO A 155 -11.32 3.85 3.55
C PRO A 155 -12.85 3.90 3.66
N TYR A 156 -13.43 5.10 3.64
CA TYR A 156 -14.89 5.29 3.71
C TYR A 156 -15.60 4.70 2.50
N GLY A 157 -15.05 4.92 1.30
CA GLY A 157 -15.56 4.33 0.07
C GLY A 157 -15.55 2.81 0.14
N LEU A 158 -14.41 2.20 0.46
CA LEU A 158 -14.29 0.74 0.59
C LEU A 158 -15.30 0.16 1.59
N LYS A 159 -15.54 0.85 2.72
CA LYS A 159 -16.56 0.47 3.69
C LYS A 159 -17.98 0.56 3.10
N SER A 160 -18.33 1.66 2.43
CA SER A 160 -19.63 1.83 1.78
C SER A 160 -19.89 0.75 0.71
N PHE A 161 -18.87 0.41 -0.09
CA PHE A 161 -18.96 -0.70 -1.05
C PHE A 161 -19.17 -2.05 -0.35
N SER A 162 -18.43 -2.32 0.73
CA SER A 162 -18.61 -3.53 1.53
C SER A 162 -20.04 -3.66 2.09
N GLU A 163 -20.57 -2.59 2.67
CA GLU A 163 -21.92 -2.56 3.25
C GLU A 163 -23.00 -2.72 2.18
N SER A 164 -22.89 -1.99 1.05
CA SER A 164 -23.82 -2.11 -0.07
C SER A 164 -23.87 -3.53 -0.65
N LEU A 165 -22.70 -4.17 -0.81
CA LEU A 165 -22.61 -5.56 -1.26
C LEU A 165 -23.20 -6.53 -0.23
N GLY A 166 -23.03 -6.27 1.07
CA GLY A 166 -23.66 -7.02 2.15
C GLY A 166 -25.19 -6.96 2.09
N ILE A 167 -25.76 -5.77 1.90
CA ILE A 167 -27.20 -5.58 1.70
C ILE A 167 -27.66 -6.26 0.40
N GLY A 168 -26.86 -6.22 -0.66
CA GLY A 168 -27.08 -6.97 -1.90
C GLY A 168 -27.25 -8.46 -1.68
N TYR A 169 -26.33 -9.04 -0.91
CA TYR A 169 -26.34 -10.45 -0.58
C TYR A 169 -27.61 -10.86 0.19
N VAL A 170 -27.99 -10.10 1.22
CA VAL A 170 -29.20 -10.38 2.03
C VAL A 170 -30.48 -10.28 1.19
N LYS A 171 -30.53 -9.35 0.22
CA LYS A 171 -31.68 -9.17 -0.67
C LYS A 171 -31.65 -10.04 -1.93
N GLY A 172 -30.61 -10.85 -2.13
CA GLY A 172 -30.48 -11.69 -3.34
C GLY A 172 -30.25 -10.91 -4.64
N GLU A 173 -29.78 -9.66 -4.55
CA GLU A 173 -29.55 -8.80 -5.72
C GLU A 173 -28.18 -9.07 -6.37
N ARG A 174 -27.97 -8.67 -7.63
CA ARG A 174 -26.67 -8.83 -8.31
C ARG A 174 -25.67 -7.76 -7.85
N VAL A 175 -24.37 -8.08 -7.88
CA VAL A 175 -23.28 -7.14 -7.54
C VAL A 175 -23.38 -5.84 -8.35
N SER A 176 -23.66 -5.95 -9.65
CA SER A 176 -23.79 -4.80 -10.55
C SER A 176 -24.91 -3.84 -10.15
N GLN A 177 -25.96 -4.32 -9.48
CA GLN A 177 -27.08 -3.49 -9.00
C GLN A 177 -26.73 -2.72 -7.72
N ARG A 178 -25.68 -3.14 -7.00
CA ARG A 178 -25.22 -2.53 -5.74
C ARG A 178 -24.06 -1.56 -5.88
N ILE A 179 -23.39 -1.55 -7.03
CA ILE A 179 -22.36 -0.57 -7.34
C ILE A 179 -22.95 0.85 -7.38
N PRO A 180 -24.06 1.15 -8.09
CA PRO A 180 -24.58 2.51 -8.16
C PRO A 180 -24.98 3.11 -6.79
N PRO A 181 -25.68 2.38 -5.90
CA PRO A 181 -25.94 2.88 -4.54
C PRO A 181 -24.67 3.20 -3.74
N ALA A 182 -23.64 2.35 -3.82
CA ALA A 182 -22.36 2.60 -3.13
C ALA A 182 -21.66 3.85 -3.68
N VAL A 183 -21.65 4.00 -5.01
CA VAL A 183 -21.08 5.19 -5.67
C VAL A 183 -21.87 6.45 -5.31
N ALA A 184 -23.19 6.39 -5.29
CA ALA A 184 -24.05 7.51 -4.90
C ALA A 184 -23.72 7.99 -3.48
N SER A 185 -23.56 7.07 -2.51
CA SER A 185 -23.15 7.44 -1.15
C SER A 185 -21.78 8.12 -1.10
N VAL A 186 -20.81 7.69 -1.91
CA VAL A 186 -19.50 8.35 -1.98
C VAL A 186 -19.58 9.74 -2.62
N ILE A 187 -20.41 9.91 -3.65
CA ILE A 187 -20.65 11.21 -4.30
C ILE A 187 -21.32 12.18 -3.31
N GLU A 188 -22.32 11.72 -2.56
CA GLU A 188 -23.02 12.51 -1.57
C GLU A 188 -22.08 13.00 -0.46
N ILE A 189 -21.18 12.13 0.03
CA ILE A 189 -20.11 12.54 0.96
C ILE A 189 -19.22 13.61 0.35
N GLY A 190 -18.87 13.48 -0.93
CA GLY A 190 -18.13 14.50 -1.67
C GLY A 190 -18.86 15.85 -1.69
N GLY A 191 -20.15 15.84 -2.02
CA GLY A 191 -21.01 17.02 -2.00
C GLY A 191 -21.06 17.69 -0.63
N PHE A 192 -21.21 16.92 0.45
CA PHE A 192 -21.16 17.47 1.81
C PHE A 192 -19.81 18.12 2.11
N ILE A 193 -18.69 17.50 1.75
CA ILE A 193 -17.36 18.09 1.97
C ILE A 193 -17.24 19.41 1.21
N GLU A 194 -17.73 19.48 -0.03
CA GLU A 194 -17.75 20.70 -0.82
C GLU A 194 -18.59 21.81 -0.18
N GLU A 195 -19.78 21.49 0.33
CA GLU A 195 -20.66 22.43 1.03
C GLU A 195 -20.03 22.93 2.34
N TYR A 196 -19.56 22.03 3.20
CA TYR A 196 -18.97 22.38 4.50
C TYR A 196 -17.63 23.11 4.37
N CYS A 197 -16.90 22.87 3.28
CA CYS A 197 -15.57 23.44 3.07
C CYS A 197 -15.51 24.41 1.89
N PHE A 198 -16.64 24.91 1.40
CA PHE A 198 -16.74 25.72 0.17
C PHE A 198 -15.69 26.85 0.10
N TYR A 199 -15.59 27.64 1.17
CA TYR A 199 -14.61 28.72 1.26
C TYR A 199 -13.17 28.24 1.50
N LYS A 200 -12.97 27.05 2.09
CA LYS A 200 -11.66 26.48 2.41
C LYS A 200 -11.03 25.74 1.23
N LEU A 201 -11.84 25.06 0.40
CA LEU A 201 -11.37 24.29 -0.77
C LEU A 201 -10.75 25.18 -1.85
N ASN A 202 -11.26 26.40 -2.02
CA ASN A 202 -10.70 27.37 -2.97
C ASN A 202 -9.45 28.10 -2.45
N SER A 203 -9.10 27.91 -1.17
CA SER A 203 -7.95 28.55 -0.55
C SER A 203 -6.68 27.69 -0.67
N LYS A 204 -5.55 28.31 -0.99
CA LYS A 204 -4.25 27.61 -1.01
C LYS A 204 -3.86 27.19 0.41
N ALA A 205 -3.41 25.95 0.60
CA ALA A 205 -2.79 25.56 1.86
C ALA A 205 -1.50 26.37 2.06
N LYS A 206 -1.43 27.14 3.15
CA LYS A 206 -0.30 28.06 3.43
C LYS A 206 0.71 27.51 4.43
N ARG A 207 0.33 26.51 5.23
CA ARG A 207 1.16 26.01 6.34
C ARG A 207 1.48 24.54 6.13
N ILE A 208 2.74 24.22 6.33
CA ILE A 208 3.27 22.86 6.37
C ILE A 208 2.70 22.19 7.63
N VAL A 209 2.21 20.96 7.49
CA VAL A 209 1.68 20.15 8.60
C VAL A 209 2.40 18.81 8.57
N LEU A 210 3.38 18.65 9.47
CA LEU A 210 4.14 17.41 9.61
C LEU A 210 3.50 16.50 10.68
N PRO A 211 3.62 15.17 10.54
CA PRO A 211 3.20 14.26 11.59
C PRO A 211 4.08 14.42 12.84
N GLU A 212 3.52 14.12 13.99
CA GLU A 212 4.30 14.04 15.24
C GLU A 212 5.28 12.86 15.15
N TYR A 213 6.56 13.17 15.02
CA TYR A 213 7.60 12.16 14.89
C TYR A 213 7.85 11.42 16.20
N THR A 214 8.04 10.10 16.11
CA THR A 214 8.35 9.23 17.24
C THR A 214 9.75 8.65 17.12
N TRP A 215 10.59 8.86 18.14
CA TRP A 215 11.97 8.36 18.15
C TRP A 215 12.04 6.83 18.04
N ARG A 216 11.17 6.09 18.76
CA ARG A 216 11.16 4.62 18.77
C ARG A 216 11.08 4.02 17.36
N HIS A 217 10.10 4.45 16.57
CA HIS A 217 9.92 3.95 15.20
C HIS A 217 11.01 4.45 14.25
N THR A 218 11.54 5.65 14.48
CA THR A 218 12.66 6.21 13.72
C THR A 218 13.93 5.38 13.91
N ALA A 219 14.26 5.03 15.16
CA ALA A 219 15.42 4.20 15.48
C ALA A 219 15.30 2.79 14.89
N ILE A 220 14.13 2.15 14.99
CA ILE A 220 13.88 0.81 14.43
C ILE A 220 14.03 0.83 12.89
N LEU A 221 13.47 1.84 12.22
CA LEU A 221 13.57 1.98 10.76
C LEU A 221 14.99 2.33 10.31
N ALA A 222 15.75 3.07 11.11
CA ALA A 222 17.15 3.37 10.84
C ALA A 222 18.02 2.11 10.98
N LEU A 223 17.80 1.32 12.04
CA LEU A 223 18.47 0.04 12.23
C LEU A 223 18.18 -0.93 11.07
N SER A 224 16.92 -1.05 10.65
CA SER A 224 16.58 -1.89 9.50
C SER A 224 17.21 -1.40 8.19
N SER A 225 17.33 -0.08 8.01
CA SER A 225 18.08 0.51 6.88
C SER A 225 19.54 0.08 6.89
N VAL A 226 20.20 0.09 8.06
CA VAL A 226 21.59 -0.38 8.20
C VAL A 226 21.70 -1.88 7.87
N ILE A 227 20.77 -2.71 8.37
CA ILE A 227 20.74 -4.15 8.07
C ILE A 227 20.62 -4.38 6.55
N LEU A 228 19.72 -3.66 5.87
CA LEU A 228 19.56 -3.77 4.41
C LEU A 228 20.81 -3.29 3.65
N MET A 229 21.49 -2.25 4.12
CA MET A 229 22.76 -1.83 3.53
C MET A 229 23.87 -2.86 3.73
N LEU A 230 23.96 -3.49 4.90
CA LEU A 230 24.92 -4.56 5.15
C LEU A 230 24.65 -5.77 4.24
N LEU A 231 23.39 -6.14 4.05
CA LEU A 231 23.00 -7.18 3.10
C LEU A 231 23.41 -6.81 1.67
N LEU A 232 23.24 -5.55 1.27
CA LEU A 232 23.67 -5.05 -0.04
C LEU A 232 25.20 -5.08 -0.21
N ALA A 233 25.95 -4.81 0.85
CA ALA A 233 27.42 -4.75 0.84
C ALA A 233 28.09 -6.12 0.95
N ALA A 234 27.40 -7.12 1.50
CA ALA A 234 27.92 -8.48 1.66
C ALA A 234 27.89 -9.32 0.35
N GLN A 235 27.46 -8.74 -0.76
CA GLN A 235 27.38 -9.33 -2.10
C GLN A 235 28.07 -8.46 -3.14
#